data_AF-A0A378J4F1-F1
#
_entry.id   AF-A0A378J4F1-F1
#
_cell.length_a   1.000
_cell.length_b   1.000
_cell.length_c   1.000
_cell.angle_alpha   90.00
_cell.angle_beta   90.00
_cell.angle_gamma   90.00
#
_symmetry.space_group_name_H-M   'P 1'
#
loop_
_entity.id
_entity.type
_entity.pdbx_description
1 polymer ?
#
loop_
_entity_poly.entity_id
_entity_poly.type
_entity_poly.pdbx_seq_one_letter_code
_entity_poly.pdbx_strand_id
1 'polypeptide(L)'
;MYILERLLALFLGIIVVPLRVLACHLLYAMIALLIGVCASIGIPLSLALTLNYQGMSKAVNIPLTLFFVFPMTAVLITSALVLLASYFLYSMIIHTVEALWLGFKNSLFYGMDGFWNTLSTQQIVSQDVWNQIRAFLGLDDREELNEAIYYAGDQRIAEGGLDLEIVDEDFEILDLQSKEPREPPILFDEIELKKIEELMEYVTNFKEPLAQLTKEQFIVLQTLYTQYQDLFSKLEEVRFALIDNEKSKIKDELIAYNKVNIPILLVKQYKKGERWYHVPASSYVTDKESFLHLLKKNPMHPLIRDRFKKPEPYHHMETRYLWYELTENDCSSQELSDAVVEIRVLVDRLLSQLSETQRINFSMWASCHAFFGSVTGGHAHTRPLEQNTRLYLKCT
;
A
#
# COMPACT_ATOMS: atom_id res chain seq x y z
N MET A 1 -0.48 -27.83 0.12
CA MET A 1 0.62 -26.87 0.35
C MET A 1 0.12 -25.46 0.67
N TYR A 2 -0.81 -24.90 -0.12
CA TYR A 2 -1.37 -23.55 0.06
C TYR A 2 -1.91 -23.20 1.47
N ILE A 3 -2.55 -24.14 2.18
CA ILE A 3 -3.10 -23.87 3.53
C ILE A 3 -1.99 -23.65 4.56
N LEU A 4 -0.92 -24.46 4.50
CA LEU A 4 0.20 -24.36 5.44
C LEU A 4 0.97 -23.06 5.23
N GLU A 5 1.17 -22.66 3.98
CA GLU A 5 1.81 -21.41 3.61
C GLU A 5 1.00 -20.18 4.04
N ARG A 6 -0.33 -20.23 3.91
CA ARG A 6 -1.22 -19.17 4.43
C ARG A 6 -1.23 -19.08 5.95
N LEU A 7 -1.27 -20.22 6.65
CA LEU A 7 -1.17 -20.25 8.11
C LEU A 7 0.17 -19.70 8.59
N LEU A 8 1.26 -20.01 7.87
CA LEU A 8 2.58 -19.44 8.13
C LEU A 8 2.58 -17.93 7.90
N ALA A 9 2.05 -17.45 6.77
CA ALA A 9 1.95 -16.03 6.47
C ALA A 9 1.17 -15.27 7.57
N LEU A 10 0.06 -15.85 8.05
CA LEU A 10 -0.78 -15.27 9.10
C LEU A 10 -0.03 -15.23 10.44
N PHE A 11 0.64 -16.32 10.81
CA PHE A 11 1.47 -16.36 12.01
C PHE A 11 2.60 -15.33 11.96
N LEU A 12 3.30 -15.24 10.83
CA LEU A 12 4.36 -14.26 10.61
C LEU A 12 3.81 -12.82 10.60
N GLY A 13 2.65 -12.58 9.98
CA GLY A 13 1.99 -11.28 9.92
C GLY A 13 1.59 -10.76 11.29
N ILE A 14 1.01 -11.61 12.14
CA ILE A 14 0.58 -11.21 13.50
C ILE A 14 1.78 -11.02 14.45
N ILE A 15 2.88 -11.74 14.24
CA ILE A 15 4.01 -11.75 15.18
C ILE A 15 5.15 -10.86 14.73
N VAL A 16 5.67 -11.09 13.52
CA VAL A 16 6.90 -10.44 13.04
C VAL A 16 6.67 -8.96 12.77
N VAL A 17 5.52 -8.60 12.21
CA VAL A 17 5.21 -7.22 11.83
C VAL A 17 5.09 -6.31 13.08
N PRO A 18 4.30 -6.66 14.12
CA PRO A 18 4.31 -5.93 15.39
C PRO A 18 5.64 -5.94 16.13
N LEU A 19 6.35 -7.09 16.14
CA LEU A 19 7.63 -7.22 16.82
C LEU A 19 8.68 -6.28 16.21
N ARG A 20 8.68 -6.12 14.89
CA ARG A 20 9.58 -5.18 14.20
C ARG A 20 9.32 -3.73 14.61
N VAL A 21 8.05 -3.32 14.67
CA VAL A 21 7.66 -1.98 15.15
C VAL A 21 8.16 -1.75 16.58
N LEU A 22 7.97 -2.73 17.46
CA LEU A 22 8.42 -2.66 18.85
C LEU A 22 9.96 -2.55 18.95
N ALA A 23 10.69 -3.38 18.20
CA ALA A 23 12.15 -3.34 18.15
C ALA A 23 12.69 -1.98 17.70
N CYS A 24 12.06 -1.36 16.70
CA CYS A 24 12.46 -0.05 16.22
C CYS A 24 12.14 1.08 17.20
N HIS A 25 10.95 1.10 17.82
CA HIS A 25 10.64 2.08 18.86
C HIS A 25 11.60 1.97 20.05
N LEU A 26 12.00 0.75 20.42
CA LEU A 26 12.99 0.51 21.46
C LEU A 26 14.37 1.04 21.06
N LEU A 27 14.79 0.83 19.81
CA LEU A 27 16.04 1.39 19.27
C LEU A 27 16.04 2.92 19.30
N TYR A 28 14.93 3.57 18.94
CA TYR A 28 14.78 5.03 19.04
C TYR A 28 14.86 5.55 20.47
N ALA A 29 14.21 4.87 21.41
CA ALA A 29 14.30 5.22 22.82
C ALA A 29 15.75 5.14 23.34
N MET A 30 16.50 4.10 22.93
CA MET A 30 17.91 3.94 23.27
C MET A 30 18.79 5.06 22.68
N ILE A 31 18.57 5.44 21.42
CA ILE A 31 19.30 6.56 20.79
C ILE A 31 19.00 7.87 21.51
N ALA A 32 17.73 8.16 21.80
CA ALA A 32 17.35 9.38 22.52
C ALA A 32 17.96 9.46 23.92
N LEU A 33 17.99 8.32 24.64
CA LEU A 33 18.64 8.23 25.95
C LEU A 33 20.14 8.49 25.84
N LEU A 34 20.83 7.92 24.84
CA LEU A 34 22.25 8.16 24.60
C LEU A 34 22.52 9.64 24.32
N ILE A 35 21.73 10.27 23.45
CA ILE A 35 21.83 11.71 23.16
C ILE A 35 21.62 12.53 24.42
N GLY A 36 20.62 12.19 25.25
CA GLY A 36 20.35 12.87 26.51
C GLY A 36 21.50 12.78 27.50
N VAL A 37 22.14 11.60 27.63
CA VAL A 37 23.33 11.42 28.47
C VAL A 37 24.53 12.21 27.94
N CYS A 38 24.78 12.18 26.63
CA CYS A 38 25.84 12.98 26.01
C CYS A 38 25.60 14.48 26.20
N ALA A 39 24.36 14.94 26.07
CA ALA A 39 24.00 16.35 26.25
C ALA A 39 24.14 16.82 27.70
N SER A 40 23.78 15.97 28.69
CA SER A 40 23.82 16.34 30.11
C SER A 40 25.25 16.54 30.64
N ILE A 41 26.23 15.92 30.00
CA ILE A 41 27.65 16.10 30.30
C ILE A 41 28.28 17.12 29.35
N GLY A 42 27.98 17.02 28.05
CA GLY A 42 28.60 17.81 27.00
C GLY A 42 28.24 19.29 27.03
N ILE A 43 26.98 19.63 27.33
CA ILE A 43 26.54 21.03 27.38
C ILE A 43 27.22 21.78 28.54
N PRO A 44 27.21 21.28 29.80
CA PRO A 44 27.94 21.92 30.89
C PRO A 44 29.44 22.03 30.63
N LEU A 45 30.05 20.97 30.08
CA LEU A 45 31.49 20.96 29.77
C LEU A 45 31.84 21.99 28.70
N SER A 46 31.06 22.06 27.61
CA SER A 46 31.24 23.04 26.53
C SER A 46 31.12 24.47 27.05
N LEU A 47 30.12 24.73 27.90
CA LEU A 47 29.97 26.05 28.53
C LEU A 47 31.16 26.38 29.42
N ALA A 48 31.61 25.44 30.27
CA ALA A 48 32.79 25.65 31.12
C ALA A 48 34.04 25.96 30.30
N LEU A 49 34.27 25.25 29.19
CA LEU A 49 35.39 25.54 28.28
C LEU A 49 35.26 26.94 27.68
N THR A 50 34.08 27.30 27.19
CA THR A 50 33.82 28.61 26.57
C THR A 50 34.04 29.76 27.56
N LEU A 51 33.54 29.65 28.79
CA LEU A 51 33.74 30.65 29.84
C LEU A 51 35.21 30.78 30.25
N ASN A 52 35.96 29.68 30.25
CA ASN A 52 37.40 29.70 30.50
C ASN A 52 38.16 30.43 29.36
N TYR A 53 37.77 30.20 28.09
CA TYR A 53 38.33 30.92 26.94
C TYR A 53 38.01 32.43 26.97
N GLN A 54 36.85 32.80 27.51
CA GLN A 54 36.45 34.21 27.68
C GLN A 54 37.13 34.91 28.87
N GLY A 55 38.07 34.24 29.55
CA GLY A 55 38.88 34.84 30.62
C GLY A 55 38.27 34.71 32.02
N MET A 56 37.21 33.92 32.20
CA MET A 56 36.65 33.67 33.53
C MET A 56 37.58 32.76 34.34
N SER A 57 37.91 33.15 35.57
CA SER A 57 38.84 32.37 36.40
C SER A 57 38.29 30.99 36.76
N LYS A 58 39.16 29.98 36.82
CA LYS A 58 38.79 28.59 37.15
C LYS A 58 38.05 28.48 38.50
N ALA A 59 38.40 29.34 39.46
CA ALA A 59 37.80 29.37 40.79
C ALA A 59 36.31 29.78 40.78
N VAL A 60 35.86 30.52 39.76
CA VAL A 60 34.46 30.94 39.60
C VAL A 60 33.73 30.01 38.62
N ASN A 61 34.39 29.63 37.52
CA ASN A 61 33.80 28.85 36.45
C ASN A 61 33.42 27.42 36.87
N ILE A 62 34.28 26.73 37.62
CA ILE A 62 34.02 25.36 38.10
C ILE A 62 32.77 25.29 39.00
N PRO A 63 32.65 26.09 40.09
CA PRO A 63 31.46 26.03 40.93
C PRO A 63 30.21 26.53 40.21
N LEU A 64 30.30 27.54 39.35
CA LEU A 64 29.17 28.00 38.53
C LEU A 64 28.62 26.86 37.66
N THR A 65 29.53 26.16 36.97
CA THR A 65 29.15 25.05 36.09
C THR A 65 28.58 23.88 36.89
N LEU A 66 29.21 23.50 38.00
CA LEU A 66 28.82 22.34 38.80
C LEU A 66 27.49 22.54 39.54
N PHE A 67 27.29 23.71 40.15
CA PHE A 67 26.16 23.96 41.05
C PHE A 67 24.95 24.62 40.38
N PHE A 68 25.12 25.26 39.22
CA PHE A 68 24.02 25.93 38.53
C PHE A 68 23.77 25.35 37.15
N VAL A 69 24.80 25.30 36.30
CA VAL A 69 24.63 24.89 34.89
C VAL A 69 24.25 23.41 34.80
N PHE A 70 25.04 22.53 35.43
CA PHE A 70 24.79 21.09 35.41
C PHE A 70 23.39 20.72 35.91
N PRO A 71 22.94 21.12 37.12
CA PRO A 71 21.60 20.76 37.59
C PRO A 71 20.49 21.36 36.73
N MET A 72 20.65 22.59 36.21
CA MET A 72 19.67 23.18 35.30
C MET A 72 19.57 22.39 33.99
N THR A 73 20.70 22.05 33.37
CA THR A 73 20.72 21.21 32.15
C THR A 73 20.18 19.81 32.41
N ALA A 74 20.50 19.22 33.56
CA ALA A 74 20.04 17.88 33.93
C ALA A 74 18.52 17.85 34.11
N VAL A 75 17.93 18.85 34.78
CA VAL A 75 16.47 18.97 34.92
C VAL A 75 15.82 19.14 33.55
N LEU A 76 16.30 20.07 32.71
CA LEU A 76 15.74 20.31 31.38
C LEU A 76 15.79 19.06 30.49
N ILE A 77 16.93 18.37 30.45
CA ILE A 77 17.09 17.16 29.65
C ILE A 77 16.24 16.02 30.20
N THR A 78 16.16 15.86 31.52
CA THR A 78 15.33 14.82 32.14
C THR A 78 13.85 15.07 31.85
N SER A 79 13.36 16.31 31.97
CA SER A 79 11.99 16.67 31.60
C SER A 79 11.72 16.40 30.11
N ALA A 80 12.65 16.76 29.22
CA ALA A 80 12.51 16.47 27.80
C ALA A 80 12.47 14.95 27.51
N LEU A 81 13.32 14.16 28.16
CA LEU A 81 13.33 12.70 28.03
C LEU A 81 12.04 12.06 28.54
N VAL A 82 11.45 12.57 29.63
CA VAL A 82 10.16 12.08 30.16
C VAL A 82 9.02 12.34 29.18
N LEU A 83 8.96 13.54 28.59
CA LEU A 83 7.98 13.87 27.56
C LEU A 83 8.16 13.01 26.32
N LEU A 84 9.41 12.83 25.86
CA LEU A 84 9.74 12.00 24.72
C LEU A 84 9.41 10.52 24.96
N ALA A 85 9.69 10.00 26.15
CA ALA A 85 9.34 8.63 26.52
C ALA A 85 7.82 8.41 26.52
N SER A 86 7.06 9.39 27.00
CA SER A 86 5.60 9.37 26.99
C SER A 86 5.05 9.38 25.56
N TYR A 87 5.64 10.21 24.68
CA TYR A 87 5.32 10.23 23.25
C TYR A 87 5.64 8.89 22.56
N PHE A 88 6.82 8.32 22.82
CA PHE A 88 7.19 7.04 22.23
C PHE A 88 6.32 5.89 22.71
N LEU A 89 5.93 5.87 23.99
CA LEU A 89 4.98 4.87 24.51
C LEU A 89 3.63 4.96 23.79
N TYR A 90 3.10 6.16 23.63
CA TYR A 90 1.84 6.38 22.92
C TYR A 90 1.93 5.96 21.45
N SER A 91 2.95 6.43 20.73
CA SER A 91 3.17 6.10 19.32
C SER A 91 3.41 4.60 19.11
N MET A 92 4.18 3.96 20.01
CA MET A 92 4.41 2.52 19.97
C MET A 92 3.08 1.76 20.05
N ILE A 93 2.20 2.09 20.99
CA ILE A 93 0.91 1.39 21.12
C ILE A 93 0.09 1.49 19.83
N ILE A 94 -0.05 2.70 19.27
CA ILE A 94 -0.83 2.92 18.04
C ILE A 94 -0.21 2.16 16.87
N HIS A 95 1.08 2.34 16.63
CA HIS A 95 1.75 1.74 15.49
C HIS A 95 1.80 0.21 15.61
N THR A 96 1.91 -0.35 16.82
CA THR A 96 1.84 -1.80 17.05
C THR A 96 0.45 -2.35 16.75
N VAL A 97 -0.62 -1.64 17.11
CA VAL A 97 -2.01 -2.04 16.80
C VAL A 97 -2.26 -1.97 15.30
N GLU A 98 -1.86 -0.89 14.63
CA GLU A 98 -1.99 -0.75 13.18
C GLU A 98 -1.17 -1.81 12.42
N ALA A 99 0.06 -2.05 12.86
CA ALA A 99 0.94 -3.09 12.32
C ALA A 99 0.34 -4.49 12.47
N LEU A 100 -0.30 -4.76 13.61
CA LEU A 100 -0.98 -6.04 13.87
C LEU A 100 -2.17 -6.21 12.93
N TRP A 101 -2.98 -5.15 12.77
CA TRP A 101 -4.14 -5.19 11.88
C TRP A 101 -3.73 -5.34 10.41
N LEU A 102 -2.76 -4.56 9.95
CA LEU A 102 -2.22 -4.64 8.58
C LEU A 102 -1.56 -5.99 8.31
N GLY A 103 -0.72 -6.47 9.22
CA GLY A 103 -0.07 -7.77 9.12
C GLY A 103 -1.07 -8.92 9.09
N PHE A 104 -2.14 -8.84 9.91
CA PHE A 104 -3.22 -9.82 9.87
C PHE A 104 -3.98 -9.78 8.53
N LYS A 105 -4.50 -8.61 8.15
CA LYS A 105 -5.32 -8.43 6.95
C LYS A 105 -4.58 -8.88 5.69
N ASN A 106 -3.35 -8.40 5.51
CA ASN A 106 -2.59 -8.64 4.29
C ASN A 106 -2.12 -10.09 4.21
N SER A 107 -1.68 -10.69 5.32
CA SER A 107 -1.32 -12.12 5.34
C SER A 107 -2.53 -13.04 5.14
N LEU A 108 -3.71 -12.65 5.64
CA LEU A 108 -4.94 -13.42 5.46
C LEU A 108 -5.38 -13.44 3.99
N PHE A 109 -5.39 -12.28 3.34
CA PHE A 109 -5.94 -12.16 1.98
C PHE A 109 -4.91 -12.45 0.88
N TYR A 110 -3.66 -12.05 1.08
CA TYR A 110 -2.61 -12.17 0.06
C TYR A 110 -1.51 -13.19 0.43
N GLY A 111 -1.66 -13.93 1.53
CA GLY A 111 -0.72 -14.98 1.91
C GLY A 111 0.70 -14.45 2.14
N MET A 112 1.71 -15.21 1.69
CA MET A 112 3.11 -14.82 1.86
C MET A 112 3.46 -13.54 1.10
N ASP A 113 2.84 -13.28 -0.05
CA ASP A 113 3.03 -12.03 -0.80
C ASP A 113 2.52 -10.84 0.01
N GLY A 114 1.37 -10.97 0.66
CA GLY A 114 0.85 -9.97 1.60
C GLY A 114 1.74 -9.72 2.80
N PHE A 115 2.27 -10.80 3.39
CA PHE A 115 3.23 -10.70 4.49
C PHE A 115 4.49 -9.94 4.05
N TRP A 116 5.15 -10.38 2.98
CA TRP A 116 6.38 -9.76 2.49
C TRP A 116 6.16 -8.32 2.07
N ASN A 117 5.04 -8.04 1.42
CA ASN A 117 4.66 -6.70 1.06
C ASN A 117 4.53 -5.83 2.31
N THR A 118 3.71 -6.23 3.30
CA THR A 118 3.51 -5.48 4.55
C THR A 118 4.81 -5.27 5.32
N LEU A 119 5.64 -6.30 5.38
CA LEU A 119 6.94 -6.23 6.02
C LEU A 119 7.82 -5.20 5.29
N SER A 120 7.88 -5.25 3.96
CA SER A 120 8.67 -4.30 3.19
C SER A 120 8.13 -2.88 3.27
N THR A 121 6.80 -2.69 3.31
CA THR A 121 6.17 -1.38 3.20
C THR A 121 6.12 -0.59 4.50
N GLN A 122 6.34 -1.23 5.66
CA GLN A 122 6.44 -0.51 6.92
C GLN A 122 7.66 0.43 6.92
N GLN A 123 7.39 1.71 6.67
CA GLN A 123 8.33 2.80 6.90
C GLN A 123 8.46 3.03 8.40
N ILE A 124 9.51 2.47 8.99
CA ILE A 124 9.78 2.62 10.42
C ILE A 124 10.81 3.73 10.68
N VAL A 125 11.55 4.14 9.64
CA VAL A 125 12.43 5.31 9.65
C VAL A 125 11.94 6.24 8.55
N SER A 126 11.49 7.45 8.92
CA SER A 126 11.21 8.44 7.88
C SER A 126 12.51 8.73 7.13
N GLN A 127 12.41 8.80 5.81
CA GLN A 127 13.55 9.04 4.93
C GLN A 127 14.33 10.29 5.36
N ASP A 128 13.63 11.29 5.89
CA ASP A 128 14.21 12.51 6.43
C ASP A 128 15.05 12.30 7.69
N VAL A 129 14.61 11.49 8.65
CA VAL A 129 15.39 11.19 9.86
C VAL A 129 16.63 10.38 9.51
N TRP A 130 16.52 9.42 8.58
CA TRP A 130 17.67 8.64 8.12
C TRP A 130 18.68 9.49 7.35
N ASN A 131 18.20 10.41 6.52
CA ASN A 131 19.04 11.33 5.76
C ASN A 131 19.74 12.34 6.66
N GLN A 132 19.07 12.85 7.70
CA GLN A 132 19.69 13.71 8.71
C GLN A 132 20.74 12.96 9.54
N ILE A 133 20.48 11.71 9.93
CA ILE A 133 21.46 10.87 10.62
C ILE A 133 22.68 10.60 9.74
N ARG A 134 22.49 10.27 8.45
CA ARG A 134 23.60 10.07 7.51
C ARG A 134 24.41 11.33 7.27
N ALA A 135 23.75 12.48 7.08
CA ALA A 135 24.41 13.77 6.96
C ALA A 135 25.23 14.12 8.22
N PHE A 136 24.68 13.82 9.41
CA PHE A 136 25.38 14.02 10.68
C PHE A 136 26.59 13.08 10.85
N LEU A 137 26.49 11.84 10.37
CA LEU A 137 27.57 10.85 10.41
C LEU A 137 28.61 11.01 9.29
N GLY A 138 28.42 11.97 8.37
CA GLY A 138 29.32 12.17 7.21
C GLY A 138 29.27 11.02 6.20
N LEU A 139 28.21 10.22 6.20
CA LEU A 139 27.98 9.08 5.30
C LEU A 139 27.15 9.48 4.08
N ASP A 140 27.38 10.69 3.56
CA ASP A 140 26.64 11.23 2.42
C ASP A 140 27.22 10.65 1.11
N ASP A 141 26.83 9.43 0.75
CA ASP A 141 27.13 8.79 -0.55
C ASP A 141 26.36 9.46 -1.72
N ARG A 142 26.22 10.79 -1.68
CA ARG A 142 25.63 11.57 -2.77
C ARG A 142 26.54 11.65 -3.99
N GLU A 143 27.85 11.44 -3.81
CA GLU A 143 28.81 11.39 -4.92
C GLU A 143 28.67 10.10 -5.76
N GLU A 144 28.53 8.93 -5.14
CA GLU A 144 28.34 7.66 -5.88
C GLU A 144 26.97 7.56 -6.58
N LEU A 145 25.90 8.10 -5.99
CA LEU A 145 24.57 8.08 -6.62
C LEU A 145 24.48 9.04 -7.81
N ASN A 146 25.19 10.17 -7.77
CA ASN A 146 25.26 11.11 -8.88
C ASN A 146 26.16 10.59 -10.01
N GLU A 147 27.26 9.89 -9.71
CA GLU A 147 28.08 9.24 -10.74
C GLU A 147 27.30 8.14 -11.48
N ALA A 148 26.49 7.34 -10.78
CA ALA A 148 25.66 6.31 -11.42
C ALA A 148 24.57 6.88 -12.35
N ILE A 149 24.10 8.11 -12.09
CA ILE A 149 23.14 8.83 -12.93
C ILE A 149 23.86 9.50 -14.13
N TYR A 150 25.09 9.97 -13.94
CA TYR A 150 25.89 10.63 -14.98
C TYR A 150 26.42 9.62 -16.02
N TYR A 151 26.91 8.44 -15.60
CA TYR A 151 27.42 7.41 -16.53
C TYR A 151 26.33 6.64 -17.30
N ALA A 152 25.06 6.71 -16.86
CA ALA A 152 23.94 6.12 -17.59
C ALA A 152 23.42 7.02 -18.73
N GLY A 153 23.77 8.32 -18.73
CA GLY A 153 23.37 9.29 -19.74
C GLY A 153 24.39 9.55 -20.85
N ASP A 154 25.67 9.20 -20.66
CA ASP A 154 26.76 9.69 -21.51
C ASP A 154 27.48 8.62 -22.35
N GLN A 155 26.73 7.68 -22.94
CA GLN A 155 27.27 6.75 -23.96
C GLN A 155 27.04 7.20 -25.41
N ARG A 156 26.61 8.45 -25.62
CA ARG A 156 26.54 9.05 -26.95
C ARG A 156 26.81 10.55 -26.83
N ILE A 157 28.07 10.96 -26.82
CA ILE A 157 28.63 12.10 -27.56
C ILE A 157 30.15 12.06 -27.29
N ALA A 158 30.86 11.29 -28.10
CA ALA A 158 32.25 11.57 -28.39
C ALA A 158 32.27 11.96 -29.87
N GLU A 159 32.34 13.27 -30.11
CA GLU A 159 32.94 13.97 -31.25
C GLU A 159 32.10 15.19 -31.67
N GLY A 160 32.71 16.37 -31.53
CA GLY A 160 32.29 17.59 -32.22
C GLY A 160 31.55 18.59 -31.33
N GLY A 161 32.28 19.56 -30.79
CA GLY A 161 31.68 20.70 -30.11
C GLY A 161 30.89 21.59 -31.07
N LEU A 162 29.78 22.14 -30.56
CA LEU A 162 29.16 23.39 -30.96
C LEU A 162 28.06 23.73 -29.94
N ASP A 163 27.87 25.04 -29.73
CA ASP A 163 27.01 25.67 -28.73
C ASP A 163 25.69 24.94 -28.45
N LEU A 164 25.49 24.57 -27.18
CA LEU A 164 24.20 24.13 -26.67
C LEU A 164 23.35 25.37 -26.38
N GLU A 165 22.47 25.68 -27.33
CA GLU A 165 21.17 26.27 -27.04
C GLU A 165 20.55 25.47 -25.88
N ILE A 166 20.20 26.16 -24.79
CA ILE A 166 19.48 25.56 -23.65
C ILE A 166 18.09 25.20 -24.18
N VAL A 167 18.00 24.04 -24.82
CA VAL A 167 16.75 23.35 -25.04
C VAL A 167 16.34 22.89 -23.66
N ASP A 168 15.25 23.46 -23.14
CA ASP A 168 14.43 22.80 -22.12
C ASP A 168 14.01 21.47 -22.74
N GLU A 169 14.84 20.44 -22.58
CA GLU A 169 14.43 19.08 -22.85
C GLU A 169 13.36 18.77 -21.83
N ASP A 170 12.11 18.84 -22.29
CA ASP A 170 11.02 18.04 -21.76
C ASP A 170 11.56 16.61 -21.62
N PHE A 171 12.05 16.28 -20.43
CA PHE A 171 12.43 14.93 -20.06
C PHE A 171 11.16 14.09 -20.10
N GLU A 172 10.86 13.57 -21.28
CA GLU A 172 9.87 12.54 -21.49
C GLU A 172 10.19 11.41 -20.51
N ILE A 173 9.26 11.17 -19.59
CA ILE A 173 9.30 10.08 -18.61
C ILE A 173 9.02 8.79 -19.41
N LEU A 174 9.99 8.38 -20.21
CA LEU A 174 9.85 7.41 -21.30
C LEU A 174 9.69 5.95 -20.84
N ASP A 175 9.79 5.67 -19.53
CA ASP A 175 9.78 4.29 -19.00
C ASP A 175 8.57 3.93 -18.11
N LEU A 176 7.75 4.90 -17.70
CA LEU A 176 6.50 4.62 -16.98
C LEU A 176 5.34 4.92 -17.92
N GLN A 177 4.89 3.90 -18.65
CA GLN A 177 3.77 4.04 -19.58
C GLN A 177 2.52 4.51 -18.82
N SER A 178 2.22 5.80 -18.91
CA SER A 178 0.89 6.32 -18.66
C SER A 178 -0.01 5.68 -19.71
N LYS A 179 -0.83 4.72 -19.31
CA LYS A 179 -1.85 4.19 -20.20
C LYS A 179 -3.10 5.02 -20.02
N GLU A 180 -3.64 5.53 -21.13
CA GLU A 180 -4.98 6.09 -21.15
C GLU A 180 -5.97 5.06 -20.58
N PRO A 181 -7.01 5.51 -19.86
CA PRO A 181 -8.04 4.64 -19.34
C PRO A 181 -8.59 3.80 -20.50
N ARG A 182 -8.33 2.49 -20.45
CA ARG A 182 -8.98 1.54 -21.36
C ARG A 182 -10.46 1.48 -20.99
N GLU A 183 -11.29 1.16 -21.98
CA GLU A 183 -12.74 0.95 -21.82
C GLU A 183 -13.04 0.30 -20.46
N PRO A 184 -14.02 0.85 -19.72
CA PRO A 184 -14.28 0.45 -18.35
C PRO A 184 -14.44 -1.07 -18.31
N PRO A 185 -13.73 -1.74 -17.40
CA PRO A 185 -13.78 -3.18 -17.31
C PRO A 185 -15.21 -3.60 -17.01
N ILE A 186 -15.63 -4.74 -17.60
CA ILE A 186 -16.90 -5.37 -17.23
C ILE A 186 -16.73 -5.88 -15.80
N LEU A 187 -17.08 -5.04 -14.83
CA LEU A 187 -17.10 -5.39 -13.41
C LEU A 187 -18.31 -6.29 -13.13
N PHE A 188 -18.32 -6.92 -11.95
CA PHE A 188 -19.48 -7.68 -11.51
C PHE A 188 -20.61 -6.72 -11.14
N ASP A 189 -21.82 -7.02 -11.62
CA ASP A 189 -23.03 -6.38 -11.10
C ASP A 189 -23.32 -6.89 -9.68
N GLU A 190 -24.06 -6.11 -8.87
CA GLU A 190 -24.47 -6.52 -7.51
C GLU A 190 -25.14 -7.90 -7.47
N ILE A 191 -25.91 -8.22 -8.52
CA ILE A 191 -26.58 -9.52 -8.67
C ILE A 191 -25.56 -10.64 -8.90
N GLU A 192 -24.50 -10.39 -9.67
CA GLU A 192 -23.45 -11.37 -9.92
C GLU A 192 -22.62 -11.61 -8.65
N LEU A 193 -22.26 -10.55 -7.92
CA LEU A 193 -21.57 -10.65 -6.63
C LEU A 193 -22.38 -11.49 -5.63
N LYS A 194 -23.67 -11.19 -5.49
CA LYS A 194 -24.55 -11.93 -4.59
C LYS A 194 -24.64 -13.42 -4.94
N LYS A 195 -24.69 -13.77 -6.24
CA LYS A 195 -24.67 -15.17 -6.68
C LYS A 195 -23.38 -15.89 -6.33
N ILE A 196 -22.24 -15.20 -6.41
CA ILE A 196 -20.94 -15.75 -6.03
C ILE A 196 -20.90 -15.98 -4.52
N GLU A 197 -21.41 -15.03 -3.72
CA GLU A 197 -21.50 -15.17 -2.26
C GLU A 197 -22.41 -16.33 -1.85
N GLU A 198 -23.60 -16.44 -2.45
CA GLU A 198 -24.52 -17.56 -2.23
C GLU A 198 -23.87 -18.91 -2.59
N LEU A 199 -23.09 -18.96 -3.68
CA LEU A 199 -22.34 -20.16 -4.06
C LEU A 199 -21.27 -20.50 -3.02
N MET A 200 -20.54 -19.49 -2.52
CA MET A 200 -19.52 -19.72 -1.51
C MET A 200 -20.11 -20.19 -0.19
N GLU A 201 -21.23 -19.62 0.23
CA GLU A 201 -21.94 -20.02 1.44
C GLU A 201 -22.48 -21.46 1.31
N TYR A 202 -23.07 -21.78 0.16
CA TYR A 202 -23.56 -23.13 -0.14
C TYR A 202 -22.45 -24.19 -0.07
N VAL A 203 -21.29 -23.91 -0.68
CA VAL A 203 -20.13 -24.82 -0.69
C VAL A 203 -19.50 -24.93 0.71
N THR A 204 -19.50 -23.86 1.50
CA THR A 204 -18.95 -23.85 2.87
C THR A 204 -19.82 -24.64 3.84
N ASN A 205 -21.14 -24.53 3.72
CA ASN A 205 -22.10 -25.21 4.59
C ASN A 205 -22.40 -26.66 4.17
N PHE A 206 -21.72 -27.14 3.12
CA PHE A 206 -21.95 -28.47 2.58
C PHE A 206 -21.39 -29.56 3.51
N LYS A 207 -22.24 -30.51 3.91
CA LYS A 207 -21.89 -31.55 4.89
C LYS A 207 -21.11 -32.74 4.29
N GLU A 208 -21.15 -32.93 2.97
CA GLU A 208 -20.47 -34.05 2.33
C GLU A 208 -19.01 -33.71 1.99
N PRO A 209 -18.09 -34.71 2.01
CA PRO A 209 -16.71 -34.49 1.69
C PRO A 209 -16.54 -34.14 0.20
N LEU A 210 -16.23 -32.87 -0.08
CA LEU A 210 -15.82 -32.40 -1.39
C LEU A 210 -14.51 -33.09 -1.83
N ALA A 211 -14.38 -33.35 -3.13
CA ALA A 211 -13.13 -33.82 -3.72
C ALA A 211 -12.00 -32.80 -3.46
N GLN A 212 -10.78 -33.30 -3.24
CA GLN A 212 -9.62 -32.46 -2.88
C GLN A 212 -9.39 -31.32 -3.89
N LEU A 213 -9.55 -31.60 -5.19
CA LEU A 213 -9.38 -30.63 -6.26
C LEU A 213 -10.44 -29.52 -6.22
N THR A 214 -11.68 -29.84 -5.86
CA THR A 214 -12.77 -28.87 -5.68
C THR A 214 -12.53 -27.99 -4.45
N LYS A 215 -11.99 -28.55 -3.36
CA LYS A 215 -11.58 -27.76 -2.18
C LYS A 215 -10.48 -26.76 -2.50
N GLU A 216 -9.48 -27.17 -3.27
CA GLU A 216 -8.39 -26.27 -3.68
C GLU A 216 -8.91 -25.15 -4.58
N GLN A 217 -9.77 -25.45 -5.55
CA GLN A 217 -10.41 -24.44 -6.40
C GLN A 217 -11.30 -23.49 -5.60
N PHE A 218 -12.01 -24.01 -4.60
CA PHE A 218 -12.83 -23.20 -3.70
C PHE A 218 -12.00 -22.21 -2.88
N ILE A 219 -10.86 -22.65 -2.34
CA ILE A 219 -9.93 -21.76 -1.60
C ILE A 219 -9.36 -20.67 -2.51
N VAL A 220 -9.02 -21.01 -3.75
CA VAL A 220 -8.56 -20.03 -4.75
C VAL A 220 -9.65 -19.03 -5.09
N LEU A 221 -10.90 -19.49 -5.30
CA LEU A 221 -12.04 -18.61 -5.52
C LEU A 221 -12.25 -17.66 -4.35
N GLN A 222 -12.30 -18.16 -3.12
CA GLN A 222 -12.51 -17.35 -1.92
C GLN A 222 -11.41 -16.29 -1.77
N THR A 223 -10.17 -16.67 -2.06
CA THR A 223 -9.03 -15.75 -2.08
C THR A 223 -9.23 -14.64 -3.10
N LEU A 224 -9.42 -14.99 -4.38
CA LEU A 224 -9.54 -14.02 -5.46
C LEU A 224 -10.75 -13.10 -5.27
N TYR A 225 -11.87 -13.65 -4.82
CA TYR A 225 -13.07 -12.88 -4.51
C TYR A 225 -12.81 -11.84 -3.41
N THR A 226 -12.09 -12.23 -2.35
CA THR A 226 -11.79 -11.29 -1.26
C THR A 226 -10.80 -10.22 -1.69
N GLN A 227 -9.79 -10.57 -2.50
CA GLN A 227 -8.85 -9.61 -3.09
C GLN A 227 -9.55 -8.62 -4.02
N TYR A 228 -10.49 -9.11 -4.82
CA TYR A 228 -11.36 -8.29 -5.65
C TYR A 228 -12.17 -7.30 -4.81
N GLN A 229 -12.85 -7.78 -3.76
CA GLN A 229 -13.64 -6.91 -2.87
C GLN A 229 -12.79 -5.84 -2.18
N ASP A 230 -11.57 -6.18 -1.74
CA ASP A 230 -10.67 -5.22 -1.09
C ASP A 230 -10.25 -4.10 -2.05
N LEU A 231 -9.82 -4.47 -3.26
CA LEU A 231 -9.42 -3.49 -4.28
C LEU A 231 -10.61 -2.68 -4.78
N PHE A 232 -11.76 -3.31 -4.98
CA PHE A 232 -12.99 -2.64 -5.41
C PHE A 232 -13.44 -1.61 -4.37
N SER A 233 -13.50 -2.01 -3.09
CA SER A 233 -13.88 -1.10 -1.99
C SER A 233 -12.92 0.09 -1.89
N LYS A 234 -11.62 -0.17 -2.01
CA LYS A 234 -10.58 0.87 -2.03
C LYS A 234 -10.78 1.88 -3.17
N LEU A 235 -11.04 1.40 -4.38
CA LEU A 235 -11.28 2.28 -5.54
C LEU A 235 -12.63 3.00 -5.45
N GLU A 236 -13.65 2.39 -4.86
CA GLU A 236 -14.92 3.05 -4.55
C GLU A 236 -14.77 4.17 -3.52
N GLU A 237 -13.99 3.97 -2.45
CA GLU A 237 -13.69 5.03 -1.48
C GLU A 237 -13.05 6.25 -2.16
N VAL A 238 -12.11 6.01 -3.08
CA VAL A 238 -11.51 7.07 -3.89
C VAL A 238 -12.56 7.73 -4.79
N ARG A 239 -13.41 6.94 -5.44
CA ARG A 239 -14.49 7.45 -6.30
C ARG A 239 -15.45 8.35 -5.53
N PHE A 240 -15.94 7.91 -4.38
CA PHE A 240 -16.82 8.71 -3.52
C PHE A 240 -16.15 9.99 -3.05
N ALA A 241 -14.87 9.92 -2.66
CA ALA A 241 -14.12 11.12 -2.26
C ALA A 241 -13.93 12.12 -3.42
N LEU A 242 -13.82 11.63 -4.66
CA LEU A 242 -13.77 12.47 -5.86
C LEU A 242 -15.14 13.12 -6.16
N ILE A 243 -16.23 12.35 -6.11
CA ILE A 243 -17.60 12.83 -6.33
C ILE A 243 -18.00 13.88 -5.29
N ASP A 244 -17.70 13.62 -4.01
CA ASP A 244 -17.98 14.55 -2.91
C ASP A 244 -17.02 15.76 -2.90
N ASN A 245 -16.04 15.80 -3.79
CA ASN A 245 -14.95 16.77 -3.86
C ASN A 245 -14.15 16.89 -2.52
N GLU A 246 -14.13 15.82 -1.74
CA GLU A 246 -13.44 15.71 -0.46
C GLU A 246 -12.12 14.93 -0.60
N LYS A 247 -11.22 15.44 -1.44
CA LYS A 247 -9.93 14.79 -1.74
C LYS A 247 -9.03 14.56 -0.50
N SER A 248 -9.26 15.29 0.59
CA SER A 248 -8.59 15.07 1.87
C SER A 248 -8.87 13.71 2.52
N LYS A 249 -9.94 13.02 2.10
CA LYS A 249 -10.24 11.65 2.54
C LYS A 249 -9.34 10.61 1.86
N ILE A 250 -8.76 10.94 0.70
CA ILE A 250 -7.88 10.04 -0.05
C ILE A 250 -6.52 10.04 0.63
N LYS A 251 -6.10 8.86 1.09
CA LYS A 251 -4.78 8.67 1.71
C LYS A 251 -3.73 8.38 0.63
N ASP A 252 -2.63 9.12 0.67
CA ASP A 252 -1.43 8.77 -0.09
C ASP A 252 -0.75 7.58 0.60
N GLU A 253 -0.73 6.44 -0.08
CA GLU A 253 -0.17 5.20 0.45
C GLU A 253 1.34 5.14 0.28
N LEU A 254 1.92 5.88 -0.67
CA LEU A 254 3.37 5.89 -0.91
C LEU A 254 4.10 6.91 -0.06
N ILE A 255 3.50 8.08 0.16
CA ILE A 255 4.10 9.20 0.89
C ILE A 255 3.19 9.59 2.04
N ALA A 256 3.57 9.21 3.26
CA ALA A 256 2.78 9.49 4.44
C ALA A 256 2.51 10.99 4.64
N TYR A 257 1.30 11.32 5.11
CA TYR A 257 0.84 12.68 5.43
C TYR A 257 0.81 13.66 4.25
N ASN A 258 0.91 13.15 3.03
CA ASN A 258 0.82 13.96 1.83
C ASN A 258 -0.65 14.15 1.40
N LYS A 259 -0.96 15.33 0.85
CA LYS A 259 -2.30 15.63 0.34
C LYS A 259 -2.42 15.12 -1.10
N VAL A 260 -3.49 14.40 -1.39
CA VAL A 260 -3.77 13.90 -2.73
C VAL A 260 -4.58 14.92 -3.52
N ASN A 261 -4.00 15.45 -4.60
CA ASN A 261 -4.66 16.39 -5.51
C ASN A 261 -5.17 15.66 -6.76
N ILE A 262 -4.31 14.85 -7.36
CA ILE A 262 -4.62 14.03 -8.55
C ILE A 262 -4.31 12.57 -8.18
N PRO A 263 -5.33 11.78 -7.79
CA PRO A 263 -5.11 10.40 -7.39
C PRO A 263 -4.71 9.55 -8.58
N ILE A 264 -3.68 8.74 -8.40
CA ILE A 264 -3.22 7.74 -9.36
C ILE A 264 -3.14 6.38 -8.68
N LEU A 265 -3.45 5.33 -9.44
CA LEU A 265 -3.24 3.94 -9.03
C LEU A 265 -1.93 3.44 -9.64
N LEU A 266 -0.91 3.27 -8.80
CA LEU A 266 0.35 2.62 -9.14
C LEU A 266 0.20 1.10 -9.01
N VAL A 267 0.60 0.33 -10.02
CA VAL A 267 0.50 -1.13 -10.06
C VAL A 267 1.82 -1.75 -10.54
N LYS A 268 2.26 -2.84 -9.89
CA LYS A 268 3.37 -3.66 -10.40
C LYS A 268 2.83 -4.82 -11.25
N GLN A 269 3.45 -5.06 -12.39
CA GLN A 269 3.14 -6.17 -13.28
C GLN A 269 4.35 -7.09 -13.47
N TYR A 270 4.12 -8.37 -13.71
CA TYR A 270 5.13 -9.35 -14.11
C TYR A 270 4.80 -9.98 -15.47
N LYS A 271 5.83 -10.37 -16.22
CA LYS A 271 5.69 -10.96 -17.54
C LYS A 271 5.73 -12.49 -17.45
N LYS A 272 4.68 -13.14 -17.98
CA LYS A 272 4.61 -14.60 -18.11
C LYS A 272 4.28 -14.96 -19.55
N GLY A 273 5.29 -15.40 -20.30
CA GLY A 273 5.21 -15.55 -21.75
C GLY A 273 5.06 -14.18 -22.43
N GLU A 274 4.05 -14.04 -23.31
CA GLU A 274 3.77 -12.80 -24.04
C GLU A 274 2.78 -11.86 -23.31
N ARG A 275 2.28 -12.25 -22.14
CA ARG A 275 1.28 -11.48 -21.39
C ARG A 275 1.83 -10.93 -20.08
N TRP A 276 1.34 -9.74 -19.73
CA TRP A 276 1.63 -9.07 -18.47
C TRP A 276 0.48 -9.31 -17.49
N TYR A 277 0.82 -9.74 -16.29
CA TYR A 277 -0.10 -10.02 -15.18
C TYR A 277 0.21 -9.10 -14.00
N HIS A 278 -0.77 -8.79 -13.17
CA HIS A 278 -0.56 -7.97 -11.97
C HIS A 278 0.17 -8.78 -10.88
N VAL A 279 1.08 -8.14 -10.14
CA VAL A 279 1.67 -8.74 -8.94
C VAL A 279 0.67 -8.56 -7.79
N PRO A 280 0.25 -9.62 -7.07
CA PRO A 280 -0.69 -9.51 -5.97
C PRO A 280 -0.22 -8.51 -4.89
N ALA A 281 -1.17 -7.79 -4.28
CA ALA A 281 -0.94 -6.83 -3.19
C ALA A 281 -0.01 -5.65 -3.51
N SER A 282 0.31 -5.38 -4.77
CA SER A 282 1.29 -4.36 -5.18
C SER A 282 0.67 -3.08 -5.76
N SER A 283 -0.58 -2.81 -5.39
CA SER A 283 -1.40 -1.73 -5.94
C SER A 283 -1.56 -0.60 -4.93
N TYR A 284 -1.05 0.58 -5.25
CA TYR A 284 -0.98 1.74 -4.36
C TYR A 284 -1.70 2.97 -4.91
N VAL A 285 -2.44 3.68 -4.05
CA VAL A 285 -3.02 4.98 -4.38
C VAL A 285 -2.08 6.09 -3.91
N THR A 286 -1.72 7.01 -4.80
CA THR A 286 -0.82 8.13 -4.48
C THR A 286 -1.17 9.36 -5.29
N ASP A 287 -0.54 10.50 -4.99
CA ASP A 287 -0.69 11.73 -5.75
C ASP A 287 0.27 11.78 -6.95
N LYS A 288 -0.24 12.17 -8.12
CA LYS A 288 0.51 12.26 -9.37
C LYS A 288 1.73 13.17 -9.26
N GLU A 289 1.55 14.41 -8.81
CA GLU A 289 2.64 15.40 -8.77
C GLU A 289 3.73 14.97 -7.80
N SER A 290 3.31 14.44 -6.66
CA SER A 290 4.19 13.94 -5.61
C SER A 290 4.99 12.72 -6.07
N PHE A 291 4.35 11.80 -6.78
CA PHE A 291 5.01 10.66 -7.42
C PHE A 291 6.00 11.09 -8.51
N LEU A 292 5.61 12.03 -9.37
CA LEU A 292 6.50 12.58 -10.40
C LEU A 292 7.73 13.28 -9.80
N HIS A 293 7.52 14.07 -8.75
CA HIS A 293 8.60 14.70 -8.01
C HIS A 293 9.51 13.67 -7.33
N LEU A 294 8.94 12.59 -6.78
CA LEU A 294 9.70 11.47 -6.24
C LEU A 294 10.58 10.83 -7.32
N LEU A 295 10.03 10.51 -8.50
CA LEU A 295 10.80 9.92 -9.61
C LEU A 295 11.98 10.80 -10.05
N LYS A 296 11.83 12.12 -10.00
CA LYS A 296 12.91 13.08 -10.32
C LYS A 296 14.02 13.09 -9.27
N LYS A 297 13.67 13.03 -7.98
CA LYS A 297 14.64 13.13 -6.88
C LYS A 297 15.26 11.79 -6.47
N ASN A 298 14.46 10.73 -6.45
CA ASN A 298 14.87 9.40 -6.06
C ASN A 298 13.91 8.35 -6.65
N PRO A 299 14.27 7.63 -7.73
CA PRO A 299 13.40 6.67 -8.41
C PRO A 299 13.28 5.32 -7.66
N MET A 300 13.33 5.37 -6.32
CA MET A 300 13.15 4.22 -5.42
C MET A 300 11.78 4.30 -4.75
N HIS A 301 11.10 3.16 -4.68
CA HIS A 301 9.84 2.97 -4.00
C HIS A 301 10.02 3.27 -2.50
N PRO A 302 9.31 4.24 -1.91
CA PRO A 302 9.57 4.69 -0.53
C PRO A 302 9.30 3.61 0.50
N LEU A 303 8.33 2.75 0.20
CA LEU A 303 7.93 1.63 1.04
C LEU A 303 8.85 0.41 0.85
N ILE A 304 8.80 -0.25 -0.32
CA ILE A 304 9.48 -1.53 -0.58
C ILE A 304 10.99 -1.38 -0.84
N ARG A 305 11.47 -0.17 -1.16
CA ARG A 305 12.84 0.11 -1.67
C ARG A 305 13.14 -0.54 -3.03
N ASP A 306 12.10 -0.86 -3.78
CA ASP A 306 12.20 -1.33 -5.16
C ASP A 306 12.50 -0.17 -6.13
N ARG A 307 13.09 -0.41 -7.31
CA ARG A 307 13.35 0.64 -8.29
C ARG A 307 12.17 0.80 -9.24
N PHE A 308 11.66 2.01 -9.44
CA PHE A 308 10.55 2.22 -10.38
C PHE A 308 10.91 1.91 -11.83
N LYS A 309 12.11 2.29 -12.27
CA LYS A 309 12.58 2.08 -13.66
C LYS A 309 13.04 0.65 -13.96
N LYS A 310 13.56 -0.06 -12.95
CA LYS A 310 14.08 -1.44 -13.09
C LYS A 310 13.68 -2.24 -11.85
N PRO A 311 12.40 -2.58 -11.72
CA PRO A 311 11.91 -3.23 -10.52
C PRO A 311 12.48 -4.63 -10.33
N GLU A 312 12.51 -5.08 -9.09
CA GLU A 312 12.95 -6.42 -8.74
C GLU A 312 12.00 -7.46 -9.36
N PRO A 313 12.56 -8.55 -9.92
CA PRO A 313 11.78 -9.60 -10.56
C PRO A 313 10.91 -10.34 -9.54
N TYR A 314 9.67 -10.65 -9.93
CA TYR A 314 8.74 -11.44 -9.12
C TYR A 314 8.87 -12.91 -9.51
N HIS A 315 9.26 -13.79 -8.59
CA HIS A 315 9.56 -15.20 -8.88
C HIS A 315 10.47 -15.41 -10.12
N HIS A 316 11.53 -14.60 -10.23
CA HIS A 316 12.47 -14.59 -11.38
C HIS A 316 11.86 -14.17 -12.72
N MET A 317 10.65 -13.63 -12.73
CA MET A 317 10.00 -13.06 -13.92
C MET A 317 10.24 -11.56 -14.01
N GLU A 318 10.38 -11.05 -15.23
CA GLU A 318 10.54 -9.62 -15.52
C GLU A 318 9.34 -8.84 -14.99
N THR A 319 9.59 -7.70 -14.36
CA THR A 319 8.56 -6.83 -13.77
C THR A 319 8.63 -5.41 -14.31
N ARG A 320 7.51 -4.68 -14.20
CA ARG A 320 7.42 -3.24 -14.50
C ARG A 320 6.38 -2.57 -13.61
N TYR A 321 6.52 -1.26 -13.39
CA TYR A 321 5.47 -0.44 -12.80
C TYR A 321 4.66 0.27 -13.89
N LEU A 322 3.37 0.43 -13.64
CA LEU A 322 2.44 1.24 -14.43
C LEU A 322 1.61 2.09 -13.48
N TRP A 323 1.11 3.22 -13.97
CA TRP A 323 0.17 4.03 -13.21
C TRP A 323 -1.04 4.41 -14.07
N TYR A 324 -2.19 4.52 -13.43
CA TYR A 324 -3.46 4.92 -14.04
C TYR A 324 -4.00 6.13 -13.29
N GLU A 325 -4.45 7.14 -14.03
CA GLU A 325 -5.12 8.31 -13.42
C GLU A 325 -6.53 7.93 -13.00
N LEU A 326 -6.89 8.19 -11.74
CA LEU A 326 -8.20 7.89 -11.20
C LEU A 326 -9.09 9.12 -11.32
N THR A 327 -10.20 8.99 -12.02
CA THR A 327 -11.20 10.04 -12.19
C THR A 327 -12.57 9.58 -11.66
N GLU A 328 -13.52 10.51 -11.49
CA GLU A 328 -14.88 10.18 -11.05
C GLU A 328 -15.54 9.08 -11.89
N ASN A 329 -15.23 9.06 -13.20
CA ASN A 329 -15.79 8.10 -14.15
C ASN A 329 -14.89 6.85 -14.32
N ASP A 330 -13.58 6.97 -14.07
CA ASP A 330 -12.59 5.93 -14.29
C ASP A 330 -11.85 5.57 -13.00
N CYS A 331 -12.57 5.04 -12.00
CA CYS A 331 -11.99 4.39 -10.82
C CYS A 331 -11.96 2.86 -10.98
N SER A 332 -11.24 2.37 -11.99
CA SER A 332 -11.12 0.93 -12.26
C SER A 332 -9.68 0.53 -12.59
N SER A 333 -9.38 -0.77 -12.54
CA SER A 333 -8.04 -1.29 -12.79
C SER A 333 -8.05 -2.57 -13.62
N GLN A 334 -6.94 -2.83 -14.31
CA GLN A 334 -6.73 -4.11 -15.01
C GLN A 334 -6.75 -5.30 -14.03
N GLU A 335 -6.32 -5.10 -12.79
CA GLU A 335 -6.37 -6.13 -11.75
C GLU A 335 -7.81 -6.58 -11.47
N LEU A 336 -8.76 -5.64 -11.40
CA LEU A 336 -10.18 -5.97 -11.25
C LEU A 336 -10.71 -6.74 -12.46
N SER A 337 -10.36 -6.35 -13.68
CA SER A 337 -10.83 -7.06 -14.88
C SER A 337 -10.28 -8.48 -14.98
N ASP A 338 -9.01 -8.64 -14.69
CA ASP A 338 -8.34 -9.95 -14.71
C ASP A 338 -8.97 -10.85 -13.65
N ALA A 339 -9.22 -10.32 -12.44
CA ALA A 339 -9.90 -11.02 -11.37
C ALA A 339 -11.33 -11.44 -11.76
N VAL A 340 -12.12 -10.59 -12.42
CA VAL A 340 -13.48 -10.95 -12.89
C VAL A 340 -13.45 -12.14 -13.83
N VAL A 341 -12.55 -12.14 -14.82
CA VAL A 341 -12.42 -13.23 -15.78
C VAL A 341 -12.02 -14.53 -15.07
N GLU A 342 -11.05 -14.47 -14.17
CA GLU A 342 -10.60 -15.64 -13.41
C GLU A 342 -11.68 -16.19 -12.49
N ILE A 343 -12.40 -15.31 -11.78
CA ILE A 343 -13.51 -15.68 -10.90
C ILE A 343 -14.63 -16.34 -11.70
N ARG A 344 -15.03 -15.80 -12.86
CA ARG A 344 -16.06 -16.42 -13.72
C ARG A 344 -15.66 -17.83 -14.16
N VAL A 345 -14.42 -18.01 -14.60
CA VAL A 345 -13.90 -19.34 -15.00
C VAL A 345 -13.89 -20.32 -13.82
N LEU A 346 -13.52 -19.87 -12.61
CA LEU A 346 -13.52 -20.70 -11.41
C LEU A 346 -14.93 -21.06 -10.95
N VAL A 347 -15.87 -20.12 -11.00
CA VAL A 347 -17.28 -20.34 -10.69
C VAL A 347 -17.89 -21.36 -11.65
N ASP A 348 -17.71 -21.19 -12.96
CA ASP A 348 -18.21 -22.13 -13.97
C ASP A 348 -17.62 -23.53 -13.78
N ARG A 349 -16.32 -23.60 -13.48
CA ARG A 349 -15.63 -24.87 -13.22
C ARG A 349 -16.17 -25.55 -11.96
N LEU A 350 -16.35 -24.80 -10.86
CA LEU A 350 -16.93 -25.33 -9.62
C LEU A 350 -18.36 -25.81 -9.85
N LEU A 351 -19.19 -25.02 -10.53
CA LEU A 351 -20.57 -25.40 -10.88
C LEU A 351 -20.62 -26.67 -11.75
N SER A 352 -19.67 -26.86 -12.66
CA SER A 352 -19.59 -28.07 -13.50
C SER A 352 -19.18 -29.33 -12.73
N GLN A 353 -18.53 -29.17 -11.57
CA GLN A 353 -18.07 -30.27 -10.71
C GLN A 353 -19.08 -30.65 -9.62
N LEU A 354 -20.09 -29.82 -9.39
CA LEU A 354 -21.23 -30.15 -8.54
C LEU A 354 -22.12 -31.19 -9.24
N SER A 355 -22.62 -32.17 -8.48
CA SER A 355 -23.56 -33.17 -9.01
C SER A 355 -24.86 -32.51 -9.49
N GLU A 356 -25.60 -33.17 -10.38
CA GLU A 356 -26.88 -32.64 -10.91
C GLU A 356 -27.86 -32.26 -9.79
N THR A 357 -27.95 -33.06 -8.73
CA THR A 357 -28.77 -32.77 -7.55
C THR A 357 -28.26 -31.54 -6.78
N GLN A 358 -26.95 -31.33 -6.69
CA GLN A 358 -26.35 -30.16 -6.05
C GLN A 358 -26.56 -28.88 -6.86
N ARG A 359 -26.50 -28.95 -8.20
CA ARG A 359 -26.77 -27.81 -9.09
C ARG A 359 -28.24 -27.39 -9.05
N ILE A 360 -29.17 -28.36 -8.97
CA ILE A 360 -30.61 -28.10 -8.83
C ILE A 360 -30.93 -27.50 -7.45
N ASN A 361 -30.30 -27.99 -6.39
CA ASN A 361 -30.48 -27.41 -5.05
C ASN A 361 -29.96 -25.97 -4.97
N PHE A 362 -28.80 -25.68 -5.58
CA PHE A 362 -28.27 -24.33 -5.67
C PHE A 362 -29.18 -23.39 -6.48
N SER A 363 -29.67 -23.84 -7.66
CA SER A 363 -30.59 -23.02 -8.48
C SER A 363 -31.93 -22.79 -7.80
N MET A 364 -32.46 -23.76 -7.04
CA MET A 364 -33.65 -23.58 -6.21
C MET A 364 -33.40 -22.59 -5.05
N TRP A 365 -32.23 -22.65 -4.41
CA TRP A 365 -31.88 -21.74 -3.30
C TRP A 365 -31.76 -20.28 -3.77
N ALA A 366 -31.08 -20.05 -4.90
CA ALA A 366 -30.97 -18.73 -5.53
C ALA A 366 -32.33 -18.17 -6.04
N SER A 367 -33.30 -19.05 -6.33
CA SER A 367 -34.64 -18.66 -6.81
C SER A 367 -35.65 -18.37 -5.68
N CYS A 368 -35.40 -18.85 -4.46
CA CYS A 368 -36.37 -18.76 -3.36
C CYS A 368 -36.55 -17.34 -2.81
N HIS A 369 -35.65 -16.40 -3.09
CA HIS A 369 -35.81 -15.00 -2.66
C HIS A 369 -36.77 -14.16 -3.53
N ALA A 370 -37.17 -14.64 -4.71
CA ALA A 370 -38.11 -13.92 -5.58
C ALA A 370 -39.57 -14.39 -5.47
N PHE A 371 -39.84 -15.51 -4.79
CA PHE A 371 -41.15 -16.19 -4.91
C PHE A 371 -42.16 -15.90 -3.78
N PHE A 372 -41.75 -15.25 -2.69
CA PHE A 372 -42.67 -14.86 -1.60
C PHE A 372 -42.92 -13.35 -1.58
N GLY A 373 -43.32 -12.80 -2.72
CA GLY A 373 -44.05 -11.53 -2.78
C GLY A 373 -45.49 -11.75 -2.32
N SER A 374 -45.86 -11.11 -1.21
CA SER A 374 -47.19 -11.04 -0.60
C SER A 374 -48.34 -11.07 -1.62
N VAL A 375 -49.08 -12.18 -1.65
CA VAL A 375 -50.42 -12.24 -2.25
C VAL A 375 -51.40 -11.64 -1.25
N THR A 376 -51.83 -10.41 -1.50
CA THR A 376 -53.11 -9.90 -0.98
C THR A 376 -54.03 -9.56 -2.14
N GLY A 377 -55.01 -10.46 -2.31
CA GLY A 377 -56.31 -10.40 -2.99
C GLY A 377 -56.67 -9.27 -3.96
N GLY A 378 -57.24 -9.67 -5.10
CA GLY A 378 -58.29 -8.88 -5.76
C GLY A 378 -58.40 -8.99 -7.28
N HIS A 379 -59.05 -10.05 -7.76
CA HIS A 379 -59.82 -10.20 -9.01
C HIS A 379 -59.41 -9.48 -10.33
N ALA A 380 -59.09 -10.34 -11.32
CA ALA A 380 -59.65 -10.43 -12.68
C ALA A 380 -59.62 -9.21 -13.63
N HIS A 381 -58.77 -9.25 -14.66
CA HIS A 381 -59.15 -9.72 -16.01
C HIS A 381 -57.99 -9.59 -17.03
N THR A 382 -57.90 -10.63 -17.85
CA THR A 382 -57.16 -10.84 -19.10
C THR A 382 -57.01 -9.63 -20.05
N ARG A 383 -55.79 -9.38 -20.56
CA ARG A 383 -55.39 -9.47 -21.99
C ARG A 383 -53.90 -9.11 -22.19
N PRO A 384 -53.19 -9.73 -23.16
CA PRO A 384 -51.80 -9.39 -23.50
C PRO A 384 -51.74 -8.27 -24.55
N LEU A 385 -50.77 -7.38 -24.45
CA LEU A 385 -50.37 -6.55 -25.59
C LEU A 385 -48.85 -6.38 -25.60
N GLU A 386 -48.24 -6.80 -26.71
CA GLU A 386 -46.91 -6.38 -27.14
C GLU A 386 -46.83 -4.85 -27.18
N GLN A 387 -45.68 -4.28 -26.77
CA GLN A 387 -44.99 -3.23 -27.53
C GLN A 387 -43.67 -2.84 -26.84
N ASN A 388 -42.57 -3.33 -27.40
CA ASN A 388 -41.51 -2.53 -27.98
C ASN A 388 -41.34 -1.09 -27.42
N THR A 389 -40.35 -0.83 -26.57
CA THR A 389 -39.67 0.48 -26.57
C THR A 389 -38.24 0.38 -26.02
N ARG A 390 -37.28 0.54 -26.94
CA ARG A 390 -35.91 0.98 -26.68
C ARG A 390 -35.95 2.33 -25.96
N LEU A 391 -35.16 2.52 -24.90
CA LEU A 391 -34.78 3.85 -24.44
C LEU A 391 -33.32 3.86 -23.98
N TYR A 392 -32.49 4.50 -24.80
CA TYR A 392 -31.21 5.10 -24.46
C TYR A 392 -31.44 6.35 -23.60
N LEU A 393 -30.63 6.57 -22.56
CA LEU A 393 -30.43 7.86 -21.88
C LEU A 393 -28.95 7.90 -21.44
N LYS A 394 -28.02 8.38 -22.28
CA LYS A 394 -27.46 9.75 -22.28
C LYS A 394 -28.25 10.83 -21.54
N CYS A 395 -27.58 11.47 -20.58
CA CYS A 395 -27.70 12.87 -20.16
C CYS A 395 -26.35 13.24 -19.50
N THR A 396 -25.51 14.06 -20.14
CA THR A 396 -25.39 15.55 -20.04
C THR A 396 -24.87 16.02 -18.70
#